data_AF-A0A4Y3KWL4-F1
#
_entry.id   AF-A0A4Y3KWL4-F1
#
_cell.length_a   1.000
_cell.length_b   1.000
_cell.length_c   1.000
_cell.angle_alpha   90.00
_cell.angle_beta   90.00
_cell.angle_gamma   90.00
#
_symmetry.space_group_name_H-M   'P 1'
#
loop_
_entity.id
_entity.type
_entity.pdbx_description
1 polymer ?
#
loop_
_entity_poly.entity_id
_entity_poly.type
_entity_poly.pdbx_seq_one_letter_code
_entity_poly.pdbx_strand_id
1 'polypeptide(L)'
;MTGMAESAAAVGTQIGRYFSLASLLPSALFIVWLLALQGAASPFAGFDPDGAVEALTSWSLEKTGIVLGASLLLGLVVHPLLFATTQLLEGYWGPRPFAVRLAAALALRHRARQHRLEERSAEVGRQMRRELDESIREEIGEAEFARLAERVRERRAIQSRSPEGAAVHDLVIARDAMKKVLAEMPRDADRLLPTRLGNALRRVEDSVGSQYGLRLITVAPHLAVSAAPSRMSYIDDAREQMDVSIRLSFFGLAATVITTVWLLGAGWWLLLALVPYAFAYLTYRGAVAAAGEWGAAMAACMDLDRFTMYDLMNVERPTDTDAEGVQNAALMRLLQGQHVFLRYRREAAGEPGRPHDTA
;
A
#
# COMPACT_ATOMS: atom_id res chain seq x y z
N MET A 1 20.55 37.77 5.89
CA MET A 1 21.33 36.56 5.50
C MET A 1 21.10 35.36 6.42
N THR A 2 20.42 35.52 7.57
CA THR A 2 20.07 34.43 8.51
C THR A 2 18.91 33.53 8.04
N GLY A 3 17.89 34.07 7.36
CA GLY A 3 16.74 33.27 6.89
C GLY A 3 17.01 32.29 5.72
N MET A 4 17.98 32.59 4.84
CA MET A 4 18.38 31.65 3.77
C MET A 4 19.20 30.48 4.31
N ALA A 5 19.98 30.69 5.38
CA ALA A 5 20.74 29.63 6.04
C ALA A 5 19.82 28.71 6.84
N GLU A 6 18.79 29.24 7.50
CA GLU A 6 17.76 28.43 8.18
C GLU A 6 16.87 27.68 7.19
N SER A 7 16.47 28.28 6.06
CA SER A 7 15.74 27.56 5.00
C SER A 7 16.60 26.49 4.32
N ALA A 8 17.88 26.76 4.07
CA ALA A 8 18.80 25.74 3.53
C ALA A 8 19.11 24.64 4.56
N ALA A 9 19.16 24.96 5.85
CA ALA A 9 19.33 23.98 6.92
C ALA A 9 18.05 23.17 7.15
N ALA A 10 16.86 23.77 7.01
CA ALA A 10 15.56 23.11 7.06
C ALA A 10 15.35 22.18 5.85
N VAL A 11 15.68 22.66 4.64
CA VAL A 11 15.69 21.84 3.42
C VAL A 11 16.75 20.74 3.50
N GLY A 12 17.93 21.03 4.05
CA GLY A 12 19.01 20.05 4.26
C GLY A 12 18.69 19.01 5.34
N THR A 13 17.98 19.38 6.40
CA THR A 13 17.52 18.43 7.44
C THR A 13 16.32 17.61 6.97
N GLN A 14 15.44 18.18 6.14
CA GLN A 14 14.35 17.46 5.52
C GLN A 14 14.88 16.46 4.48
N ILE A 15 15.67 16.92 3.50
CA ILE A 15 16.35 16.05 2.51
C ILE A 15 17.25 15.02 3.20
N GLY A 16 17.98 15.40 4.25
CA GLY A 16 18.87 14.52 5.00
C GLY A 16 18.13 13.44 5.81
N ARG A 17 16.98 13.75 6.41
CA ARG A 17 16.17 12.78 7.18
C ARG A 17 15.52 11.75 6.25
N TYR A 18 14.93 12.22 5.14
CA TYR A 18 14.29 11.37 4.13
C TYR A 18 15.32 10.52 3.35
N PHE A 19 16.51 11.06 3.08
CA PHE A 19 17.57 10.29 2.42
C PHE A 19 18.19 9.25 3.37
N SER A 20 18.44 9.60 4.64
CA SER A 20 19.16 8.72 5.58
C SER A 20 18.34 7.51 6.03
N LEU A 21 17.10 7.67 6.48
CA LEU A 21 16.30 6.53 6.96
C LEU A 21 15.85 5.61 5.82
N ALA A 22 15.32 6.16 4.73
CA ALA A 22 14.78 5.36 3.64
C ALA A 22 15.84 4.67 2.77
N SER A 23 17.06 5.21 2.70
CA SER A 23 18.11 4.71 1.80
C SER A 23 19.29 4.06 2.53
N LEU A 24 19.70 4.57 3.69
CA LEU A 24 20.88 4.06 4.39
C LEU A 24 20.56 2.79 5.16
N LEU A 25 19.46 2.76 5.93
CA LEU A 25 19.17 1.63 6.83
C LEU A 25 19.04 0.29 6.08
N PRO A 26 18.24 0.17 5.00
CA PRO A 26 18.14 -1.10 4.27
C PRO A 26 19.48 -1.55 3.67
N SER A 27 20.24 -0.60 3.12
CA SER A 27 21.55 -0.85 2.52
C SER A 27 22.58 -1.26 3.57
N ALA A 28 22.59 -0.62 4.74
CA ALA A 28 23.49 -0.93 5.84
C ALA A 28 23.22 -2.33 6.43
N LEU A 29 21.96 -2.66 6.68
CA LEU A 29 21.58 -4.00 7.14
C LEU A 29 22.02 -5.08 6.13
N PHE A 30 21.85 -4.81 4.84
CA PHE A 30 22.31 -5.71 3.78
C PHE A 30 23.84 -5.87 3.78
N ILE A 31 24.62 -4.78 3.84
CA ILE A 31 26.08 -4.84 3.88
C ILE A 31 26.58 -5.55 5.14
N VAL A 32 26.01 -5.26 6.30
CA VAL A 32 26.36 -5.93 7.57
C VAL A 32 26.06 -7.43 7.49
N TRP A 33 24.93 -7.82 6.88
CA TRP A 33 24.62 -9.24 6.64
C TRP A 33 25.65 -9.91 5.74
N LEU A 34 26.08 -9.26 4.66
CA LEU A 34 27.10 -9.79 3.76
C LEU A 34 28.46 -9.93 4.46
N LEU A 35 28.83 -8.99 5.33
CA LEU A 35 30.05 -9.10 6.14
C LEU A 35 30.00 -10.28 7.11
N ALA A 36 28.87 -10.49 7.78
CA ALA A 36 28.68 -11.63 8.66
C ALA A 36 28.77 -12.96 7.87
N LEU A 37 28.15 -13.02 6.69
CA LEU A 37 28.19 -14.19 5.82
C LEU A 37 29.61 -14.49 5.32
N GLN A 38 30.35 -13.45 4.93
CA GLN A 38 31.74 -13.58 4.49
C GLN A 38 32.66 -14.06 5.61
N GLY A 39 32.45 -13.58 6.85
CA GLY A 39 33.17 -14.06 8.03
C GLY A 39 32.85 -15.51 8.35
N ALA A 40 31.58 -15.92 8.20
CA ALA A 40 31.15 -17.26 8.56
C ALA A 40 31.48 -18.35 7.55
N ALA A 41 31.62 -18.03 6.27
CA ALA A 41 31.82 -19.06 5.26
C ALA A 41 32.56 -18.54 4.02
N SER A 42 33.46 -19.38 3.51
CA SER A 42 33.92 -19.25 2.14
C SER A 42 32.87 -19.80 1.16
N PRO A 43 32.71 -19.22 -0.05
CA PRO A 43 31.76 -19.73 -1.03
C PRO A 43 31.93 -21.23 -1.27
N PHE A 44 30.83 -21.97 -1.19
CA PHE A 44 30.79 -23.43 -1.44
C PHE A 44 31.63 -24.29 -0.47
N ALA A 45 32.10 -23.71 0.64
CA ALA A 45 32.89 -24.39 1.66
C ALA A 45 32.06 -24.68 2.93
N GLY A 46 32.76 -25.09 4.00
CA GLY A 46 32.18 -25.24 5.33
C GLY A 46 31.76 -23.91 5.95
N PHE A 47 30.94 -24.00 6.99
CA PHE A 47 30.45 -22.87 7.77
C PHE A 47 31.09 -22.87 9.15
N ASP A 48 31.61 -21.72 9.56
CA ASP A 48 32.21 -21.44 10.86
C ASP A 48 31.44 -20.29 11.54
N PRO A 49 30.64 -20.56 12.59
CA PRO A 49 29.88 -19.52 13.27
C PRO A 49 30.78 -18.48 13.96
N ASP A 50 31.98 -18.85 14.39
CA ASP A 50 32.87 -17.95 15.13
C ASP A 50 33.40 -16.83 14.23
N GLY A 51 33.65 -17.14 12.95
CA GLY A 51 34.01 -16.14 11.95
C GLY A 51 32.95 -15.07 11.70
N ALA A 52 31.65 -15.41 11.80
CA ALA A 52 30.58 -14.41 11.76
C ALA A 52 30.62 -13.48 12.98
N VAL A 53 30.82 -14.04 14.17
CA VAL A 53 30.88 -13.27 15.42
C VAL A 53 32.08 -12.33 15.40
N GLU A 54 33.25 -12.83 14.97
CA GLU A 54 34.44 -12.00 14.80
C GLU A 54 34.19 -10.89 13.79
N ALA A 55 33.58 -11.19 12.64
CA ALA A 55 33.23 -10.19 11.64
C ALA A 55 32.25 -9.12 12.16
N LEU A 56 31.39 -9.44 13.13
CA LEU A 56 30.43 -8.49 13.70
C LEU A 56 30.94 -7.75 14.95
N THR A 57 32.01 -8.22 15.59
CA THR A 57 32.54 -7.62 16.84
C THR A 57 33.84 -6.85 16.63
N SER A 58 34.67 -7.26 15.65
CA SER A 58 35.92 -6.57 15.29
C SER A 58 35.66 -5.31 14.45
N TRP A 59 35.30 -4.20 15.10
CA TRP A 59 35.12 -2.91 14.42
C TRP A 59 36.37 -2.04 14.51
N SER A 60 36.99 -1.80 13.36
CA SER A 60 38.03 -0.77 13.18
C SER A 60 37.44 0.48 12.52
N LEU A 61 38.11 1.62 12.67
CA LEU A 61 37.69 2.87 12.02
C LEU A 61 37.59 2.71 10.49
N GLU A 62 38.54 1.96 9.90
CA GLU A 62 38.57 1.65 8.47
C GLU A 62 37.35 0.83 8.04
N LYS A 63 37.05 -0.26 8.76
CA LYS A 63 35.90 -1.12 8.48
C LYS A 63 34.58 -0.38 8.62
N THR A 64 34.44 0.45 9.65
CA THR A 64 33.28 1.33 9.82
C THR A 64 33.13 2.29 8.65
N GLY A 65 34.22 2.92 8.21
CA GLY A 65 34.24 3.81 7.05
C GLY A 65 33.81 3.10 5.75
N ILE A 66 34.30 1.88 5.53
CA ILE A 66 33.93 1.05 4.37
C ILE A 66 32.44 0.69 4.42
N VAL A 67 31.93 0.22 5.56
CA VAL A 67 30.51 -0.14 5.71
C VAL A 67 29.62 1.08 5.45
N LEU A 68 29.93 2.22 6.07
CA LEU A 68 29.17 3.44 5.89
C LEU A 68 29.21 3.92 4.43
N GLY A 69 30.39 3.96 3.82
CA GLY A 69 30.59 4.36 2.43
C GLY A 69 29.88 3.44 1.45
N ALA A 70 30.00 2.13 1.62
CA ALA A 70 29.31 1.13 0.80
C ALA A 70 27.79 1.22 0.95
N SER A 71 27.29 1.45 2.16
CA SER A 71 25.85 1.60 2.42
C SER A 71 25.29 2.87 1.78
N LEU A 72 26.02 3.99 1.84
CA LEU A 72 25.65 5.24 1.18
C LEU A 72 25.66 5.09 -0.34
N LEU A 73 26.72 4.49 -0.89
CA LEU A 73 26.85 4.25 -2.34
C LEU A 73 25.72 3.33 -2.84
N LEU A 74 25.47 2.22 -2.13
CA LEU A 74 24.41 1.29 -2.49
C LEU A 74 23.03 1.95 -2.40
N GLY A 75 22.76 2.72 -1.34
CA GLY A 75 21.52 3.48 -1.20
C GLY A 75 21.32 4.48 -2.34
N LEU A 76 22.39 5.18 -2.76
CA LEU A 76 22.36 6.11 -3.88
C LEU A 76 22.10 5.40 -5.22
N VAL A 77 22.73 4.25 -5.48
CA VAL A 77 22.56 3.47 -6.71
C VAL A 77 21.16 2.84 -6.79
N VAL A 78 20.62 2.38 -5.66
CA VAL A 78 19.30 1.76 -5.61
C VAL A 78 18.18 2.80 -5.66
N HIS A 79 18.42 4.05 -5.27
CA HIS A 79 17.39 5.09 -5.25
C HIS A 79 16.70 5.29 -6.62
N PRO A 80 17.42 5.48 -7.76
CA PRO A 80 16.80 5.53 -9.09
C PRO A 80 16.06 4.24 -9.49
N LEU A 81 16.47 3.10 -8.94
CA LEU A 81 15.86 1.80 -9.21
C LEU A 81 14.60 1.56 -8.36
N LEU A 82 14.24 2.47 -7.43
CA LEU A 82 13.10 2.29 -6.54
C LEU A 82 11.84 1.94 -7.33
N PHE A 83 11.53 2.70 -8.37
CA PHE A 83 10.37 2.44 -9.22
C PHE A 83 10.38 1.03 -9.83
N ALA A 84 11.53 0.58 -10.33
CA ALA A 84 11.68 -0.77 -10.88
C ALA A 84 11.56 -1.86 -9.79
N THR A 85 12.12 -1.63 -8.59
CA THR A 85 11.99 -2.56 -7.46
C THR A 85 10.55 -2.66 -6.98
N THR A 86 9.83 -1.55 -6.94
CA THR A 86 8.39 -1.50 -6.63
C THR A 86 7.60 -2.28 -7.68
N GLN A 87 7.81 -2.02 -8.97
CA GLN A 87 7.15 -2.76 -10.06
C GLN A 87 7.42 -4.27 -10.03
N LEU A 88 8.67 -4.65 -9.71
CA LEU A 88 9.06 -6.06 -9.55
C LEU A 88 8.25 -6.73 -8.43
N LEU A 89 8.10 -6.07 -7.28
CA LEU A 89 7.36 -6.58 -6.13
C LEU A 89 5.83 -6.46 -6.30
N GLU A 90 5.34 -5.56 -7.14
CA GLU A 90 3.94 -5.45 -7.57
C GLU A 90 3.53 -6.59 -8.53
N GLY A 91 4.49 -7.12 -9.30
CA GLY A 91 4.27 -8.19 -10.27
C GLY A 91 4.28 -7.74 -11.73
N TYR A 92 4.75 -6.53 -12.04
CA TYR A 92 4.93 -6.05 -13.41
C TYR A 92 6.25 -6.57 -14.01
N TRP A 93 6.27 -7.84 -14.39
CA TRP A 93 7.48 -8.54 -14.89
C TRP A 93 7.73 -8.40 -16.40
N GLY A 94 6.97 -7.52 -17.05
CA GLY A 94 7.07 -7.23 -18.48
C GLY A 94 6.32 -8.22 -19.38
N PRO A 95 6.36 -7.98 -20.70
CA PRO A 95 5.49 -8.65 -21.68
C PRO A 95 5.99 -10.01 -22.17
N ARG A 96 7.12 -10.52 -21.64
CA ARG A 96 7.70 -11.78 -22.12
C ARG A 96 6.75 -12.96 -21.85
N PRO A 97 6.59 -13.95 -22.76
CA PRO A 97 5.58 -15.00 -22.61
C PRO A 97 5.67 -15.80 -21.31
N PHE A 98 6.88 -16.11 -20.84
CA PHE A 98 7.05 -16.84 -19.57
C PHE A 98 6.64 -15.98 -18.37
N ALA A 99 6.97 -14.69 -18.37
CA ALA A 99 6.64 -13.76 -17.30
C ALA A 99 5.12 -13.54 -17.22
N VAL A 100 4.47 -13.37 -18.37
CA VAL A 100 3.01 -13.28 -18.47
C VAL A 100 2.33 -14.56 -17.99
N ARG A 101 2.83 -15.74 -18.37
CA ARG A 101 2.28 -17.03 -17.90
C ARG A 101 2.41 -17.20 -16.39
N LEU A 102 3.57 -16.85 -15.82
CA LEU A 102 3.79 -16.91 -14.38
C LEU A 102 2.88 -15.92 -13.64
N ALA A 103 2.81 -14.69 -14.13
CA ALA A 103 1.93 -13.65 -13.61
C ALA A 103 0.46 -14.09 -13.63
N ALA A 104 0.00 -14.61 -14.77
CA ALA A 104 -1.36 -15.13 -14.92
C ALA A 104 -1.65 -16.30 -13.99
N ALA A 105 -0.72 -17.26 -13.84
CA ALA A 105 -0.90 -18.39 -12.93
C ALA A 105 -1.06 -17.94 -11.47
N LEU A 106 -0.28 -16.95 -11.03
CA LEU A 106 -0.37 -16.40 -9.68
C LEU A 106 -1.62 -15.52 -9.48
N ALA A 107 -1.99 -14.71 -10.47
CA ALA A 107 -3.24 -13.95 -10.46
C ALA A 107 -4.46 -14.87 -10.40
N LEU A 108 -4.46 -15.99 -11.13
CA LEU A 108 -5.52 -17.00 -11.06
C LEU A 108 -5.60 -17.68 -9.69
N ARG A 109 -4.46 -17.88 -8.99
CA ARG A 109 -4.48 -18.35 -7.59
C ARG A 109 -5.15 -17.33 -6.68
N HIS A 110 -4.88 -16.04 -6.87
CA HIS A 110 -5.56 -14.97 -6.15
C HIS A 110 -7.06 -14.94 -6.46
N ARG A 111 -7.45 -15.10 -7.73
CA ARG A 111 -8.85 -15.16 -8.15
C ARG A 111 -9.59 -16.33 -7.53
N ALA A 112 -9.00 -17.53 -7.56
CA ALA A 112 -9.58 -18.71 -6.94
C ALA A 112 -9.69 -18.54 -5.41
N ARG A 113 -8.73 -17.86 -4.78
CA ARG A 113 -8.80 -17.53 -3.36
C ARG A 113 -9.91 -16.52 -3.05
N GLN A 114 -10.05 -15.48 -3.86
CA GLN A 114 -11.12 -14.47 -3.72
C GLN A 114 -12.50 -15.12 -3.80
N HIS A 115 -12.74 -15.93 -4.84
CA HIS A 115 -14.00 -16.65 -5.02
C HIS A 115 -14.32 -17.55 -3.82
N ARG A 116 -13.36 -18.36 -3.35
CA ARG A 116 -13.54 -19.20 -2.16
C ARG A 116 -13.89 -18.40 -0.91
N LEU A 117 -13.25 -17.23 -0.72
CA LEU A 117 -13.53 -16.36 0.41
C LEU A 117 -14.92 -15.70 0.32
N GLU A 118 -15.35 -15.32 -0.89
CA GLU A 118 -16.70 -14.78 -1.14
C GLU A 118 -17.78 -15.83 -0.85
N GLU A 119 -17.61 -17.04 -1.37
CA GLU A 119 -18.51 -18.17 -1.12
C GLU A 119 -18.60 -18.49 0.37
N ARG A 120 -17.45 -18.58 1.04
CA ARG A 120 -17.39 -18.89 2.48
C ARG A 120 -17.97 -17.77 3.33
N SER A 121 -17.69 -16.51 2.99
CA SER A 121 -18.28 -15.35 3.69
C SER A 121 -19.80 -15.30 3.52
N ALA A 122 -20.30 -15.64 2.33
CA ALA A 122 -21.73 -15.74 2.06
C ALA A 122 -22.38 -16.91 2.81
N GLU A 123 -21.70 -18.05 2.91
CA GLU A 123 -22.14 -19.22 3.67
C GLU A 123 -22.24 -18.92 5.17
N VAL A 124 -21.18 -18.39 5.77
CA VAL A 124 -21.16 -17.97 7.18
C VAL A 124 -22.24 -16.90 7.42
N GLY A 125 -22.40 -15.95 6.50
CA GLY A 125 -23.47 -14.96 6.58
C GLY A 125 -24.89 -15.55 6.47
N ARG A 126 -25.10 -16.65 5.73
CA ARG A 126 -26.37 -17.39 5.70
C ARG A 126 -26.59 -18.15 7.00
N GLN A 127 -25.56 -18.82 7.53
CA GLN A 127 -25.63 -19.52 8.81
C GLN A 127 -25.98 -18.56 9.95
N MET A 128 -25.24 -17.46 10.08
CA MET A 128 -25.49 -16.41 11.07
C MET A 128 -26.93 -15.89 11.00
N ARG A 129 -27.47 -15.68 9.79
CA ARG A 129 -28.87 -15.26 9.62
C ARG A 129 -29.87 -16.31 10.07
N ARG A 130 -29.61 -17.60 9.81
CA ARG A 130 -30.49 -18.71 10.22
C ARG A 130 -30.55 -18.82 11.74
N GLU A 131 -29.40 -18.80 12.41
CA GLU A 131 -29.34 -18.90 13.87
C GLU A 131 -30.01 -17.69 14.55
N LEU A 132 -29.80 -16.48 14.03
CA LEU A 132 -30.53 -15.30 14.51
C LEU A 132 -32.04 -15.39 14.23
N ASP A 133 -32.45 -15.90 13.07
CA ASP A 133 -33.86 -16.05 12.73
C ASP A 133 -34.57 -17.07 13.62
N GLU A 134 -33.89 -18.17 13.98
CA GLU A 134 -34.38 -19.16 14.94
C GLU A 134 -34.57 -18.53 16.32
N SER A 135 -33.56 -17.81 16.83
CA SER A 135 -33.66 -17.12 18.12
C SER A 135 -34.76 -16.04 18.15
N ILE A 136 -34.87 -15.21 17.09
CA ILE A 136 -35.93 -14.20 17.01
C ILE A 136 -37.30 -14.86 16.96
N ARG A 137 -37.45 -15.94 16.18
CA ARG A 137 -38.71 -16.68 16.05
C ARG A 137 -39.15 -17.28 17.39
N GLU A 138 -38.23 -17.79 18.19
CA GLU A 138 -38.51 -18.26 19.54
C GLU A 138 -39.00 -17.13 20.45
N GLU A 139 -38.49 -15.91 20.28
CA GLU A 139 -38.81 -14.77 21.14
C GLU A 139 -40.14 -14.06 20.79
N ILE A 140 -40.44 -13.83 19.49
CA ILE A 140 -41.65 -13.10 19.04
C ILE A 140 -42.74 -14.00 18.43
N GLY A 141 -42.44 -15.28 18.19
CA GLY A 141 -43.37 -16.25 17.60
C GLY A 141 -43.49 -16.17 16.06
N GLU A 142 -43.85 -17.31 15.46
CA GLU A 142 -43.90 -17.52 14.00
C GLU A 142 -44.81 -16.52 13.28
N ALA A 143 -46.00 -16.26 13.85
CA ALA A 143 -47.01 -15.40 13.24
C ALA A 143 -46.59 -13.93 13.16
N GLU A 144 -45.80 -13.46 14.12
CA GLU A 144 -45.27 -12.09 14.13
C GLU A 144 -44.02 -11.97 13.25
N PHE A 145 -43.14 -12.98 13.30
CA PHE A 145 -41.96 -13.07 12.43
C PHE A 145 -42.34 -13.00 10.94
N ALA A 146 -43.36 -13.76 10.52
CA ALA A 146 -43.80 -13.81 9.12
C ALA A 146 -44.39 -12.48 8.62
N ARG A 147 -44.94 -11.64 9.52
CA ARG A 147 -45.60 -10.37 9.16
C ARG A 147 -44.62 -9.21 8.98
N LEU A 148 -43.38 -9.33 9.47
CA LEU A 148 -42.51 -8.17 9.74
C LEU A 148 -41.07 -8.35 9.25
N ALA A 149 -40.91 -8.66 7.97
CA ALA A 149 -39.60 -8.86 7.32
C ALA A 149 -38.62 -7.66 7.48
N GLU A 150 -39.14 -6.44 7.61
CA GLU A 150 -38.32 -5.23 7.84
C GLU A 150 -37.86 -5.12 9.30
N ARG A 151 -38.76 -5.28 10.28
CA ARG A 151 -38.37 -5.30 11.71
C ARG A 151 -37.47 -6.48 12.07
N VAL A 152 -37.62 -7.63 11.41
CA VAL A 152 -36.69 -8.77 11.57
C VAL A 152 -35.27 -8.37 11.16
N ARG A 153 -35.08 -7.55 10.11
CA ARG A 153 -33.76 -7.06 9.72
C ARG A 153 -33.15 -6.14 10.78
N GLU A 154 -33.91 -5.19 11.29
CA GLU A 154 -33.46 -4.30 12.37
C GLU A 154 -33.14 -5.09 13.65
N ARG A 155 -34.00 -6.05 14.01
CA ARG A 155 -33.84 -6.87 15.21
C ARG A 155 -32.63 -7.79 15.13
N ARG A 156 -32.32 -8.38 13.97
CA ARG A 156 -31.04 -9.08 13.75
C ARG A 156 -29.83 -8.18 14.03
N ALA A 157 -29.87 -6.93 13.56
CA ALA A 157 -28.78 -5.98 13.77
C ALA A 157 -28.61 -5.64 15.26
N ILE A 158 -29.71 -5.49 15.99
CA ILE A 158 -29.71 -5.25 17.44
C ILE A 158 -29.21 -6.49 18.18
N GLN A 159 -29.77 -7.67 17.91
CA GLN A 159 -29.47 -8.91 18.64
C GLN A 159 -28.05 -9.40 18.39
N SER A 160 -27.52 -9.27 17.17
CA SER A 160 -26.09 -9.56 16.90
C SER A 160 -25.12 -8.70 17.70
N ARG A 161 -25.58 -7.58 18.27
CA ARG A 161 -24.82 -6.67 19.14
C ARG A 161 -25.21 -6.78 20.61
N SER A 162 -26.21 -7.60 20.95
CA SER A 162 -26.65 -7.84 22.33
C SER A 162 -25.92 -9.07 22.92
N PRO A 163 -25.94 -9.25 24.25
CA PRO A 163 -25.43 -10.46 24.89
C PRO A 163 -26.09 -11.76 24.36
N GLU A 164 -27.32 -11.68 23.86
CA GLU A 164 -28.04 -12.83 23.28
C GLU A 164 -27.47 -13.24 21.93
N GLY A 165 -26.78 -12.34 21.23
CA GLY A 165 -26.02 -12.62 20.02
C GLY A 165 -24.70 -13.38 20.26
N ALA A 166 -24.36 -13.72 21.52
CA ALA A 166 -23.13 -14.45 21.84
C ALA A 166 -22.99 -15.76 21.07
N ALA A 167 -24.10 -16.47 20.83
CA ALA A 167 -24.11 -17.74 20.08
C ALA A 167 -23.60 -17.60 18.63
N VAL A 168 -23.84 -16.44 18.00
CA VAL A 168 -23.41 -16.17 16.62
C VAL A 168 -22.13 -15.34 16.54
N HIS A 169 -21.53 -14.99 17.68
CA HIS A 169 -20.39 -14.06 17.72
C HIS A 169 -19.17 -14.58 16.96
N ASP A 170 -18.89 -15.88 17.05
CA ASP A 170 -17.82 -16.53 16.29
C ASP A 170 -18.05 -16.42 14.77
N LEU A 171 -19.32 -16.51 14.32
CA LEU A 171 -19.69 -16.34 12.91
C LEU A 171 -19.52 -14.89 12.46
N VAL A 172 -19.80 -13.91 13.33
CA VAL A 172 -19.54 -12.49 13.08
C VAL A 172 -18.04 -12.27 12.88
N ILE A 173 -17.21 -12.73 13.82
CA ILE A 173 -15.74 -12.61 13.73
C ILE A 173 -15.22 -13.28 12.46
N ALA A 174 -15.65 -14.52 12.16
CA ALA A 174 -15.21 -15.26 11.00
C ALA A 174 -15.58 -14.55 9.69
N ARG A 175 -16.82 -14.05 9.59
CA ARG A 175 -17.30 -13.30 8.42
C ARG A 175 -16.53 -11.99 8.24
N ASP A 176 -16.31 -11.25 9.32
CA ASP A 176 -15.63 -9.96 9.28
C ASP A 176 -14.14 -10.12 8.94
N ALA A 177 -13.49 -11.18 9.43
CA ALA A 177 -12.14 -11.54 9.02
C ALA A 177 -12.04 -11.82 7.51
N MET A 178 -12.99 -12.57 6.94
CA MET A 178 -13.04 -12.84 5.50
C MET A 178 -13.32 -11.56 4.71
N LYS A 179 -14.27 -10.74 5.15
CA LYS A 179 -14.59 -9.45 4.53
C LYS A 179 -13.42 -8.48 4.55
N LYS A 180 -12.65 -8.45 5.63
CA LYS A 180 -11.43 -7.63 5.71
C LYS A 180 -10.42 -8.04 4.63
N VAL A 181 -10.18 -9.35 4.48
CA VAL A 181 -9.29 -9.85 3.42
C VAL A 181 -9.84 -9.54 2.03
N LEU A 182 -11.14 -9.69 1.80
CA LEU A 182 -11.77 -9.34 0.52
C LEU A 182 -11.70 -7.83 0.22
N ALA A 183 -11.88 -7.00 1.23
CA ALA A 183 -11.75 -5.55 1.11
C ALA A 183 -10.32 -5.12 0.78
N GLU A 184 -9.31 -5.93 1.08
CA GLU A 184 -7.91 -5.69 0.70
C GLU A 184 -7.60 -6.07 -0.76
N MET A 185 -8.53 -6.68 -1.50
CA MET A 185 -8.31 -7.12 -2.89
C MET A 185 -9.02 -6.19 -3.89
N PRO A 186 -8.54 -6.12 -5.16
CA PRO A 186 -9.30 -5.53 -6.26
C PRO A 186 -10.70 -6.13 -6.36
N ARG A 187 -11.71 -5.28 -6.62
CA ARG A 187 -13.10 -5.72 -6.75
C ARG A 187 -13.31 -6.56 -8.01
N ASP A 188 -12.70 -6.13 -9.11
CA ASP A 188 -12.82 -6.80 -10.40
C ASP A 188 -11.76 -7.90 -10.54
N ALA A 189 -12.22 -9.13 -10.78
CA ALA A 189 -11.35 -10.32 -10.80
C ALA A 189 -10.34 -10.35 -11.96
N ASP A 190 -10.56 -9.57 -13.02
CA ASP A 190 -9.65 -9.38 -14.15
C ASP A 190 -8.52 -8.38 -13.85
N ARG A 191 -8.67 -7.56 -12.81
CA ARG A 191 -7.66 -6.60 -12.35
C ARG A 191 -6.69 -7.18 -11.32
N LEU A 192 -6.86 -8.44 -10.93
CA LEU A 192 -5.96 -9.10 -9.97
C LEU A 192 -4.53 -9.22 -10.51
N LEU A 193 -3.57 -8.86 -9.65
CA LEU A 193 -2.15 -8.95 -9.92
C LEU A 193 -1.50 -10.20 -9.27
N PRO A 194 -0.29 -10.59 -9.70
CA PRO A 194 0.40 -11.79 -9.23
C PRO A 194 0.80 -11.75 -7.75
N THR A 195 0.91 -10.55 -7.17
CA THR A 195 1.46 -10.36 -5.82
C THR A 195 0.47 -9.63 -4.91
N ARG A 196 0.68 -9.75 -3.59
CA ARG A 196 -0.18 -9.09 -2.59
C ARG A 196 -0.01 -7.58 -2.61
N LEU A 197 1.22 -7.10 -2.79
CA LEU A 197 1.53 -5.67 -2.90
C LEU A 197 0.85 -5.08 -4.13
N GLY A 198 0.97 -5.75 -5.30
CA GLY A 198 0.28 -5.33 -6.51
C GLY A 198 -1.22 -5.27 -6.31
N ASN A 199 -1.84 -6.32 -5.74
CA ASN A 199 -3.26 -6.32 -5.45
C ASN A 199 -3.68 -5.18 -4.48
N ALA A 200 -2.88 -4.88 -3.46
CA ALA A 200 -3.16 -3.80 -2.53
C ALA A 200 -3.09 -2.41 -3.20
N LEU A 201 -2.07 -2.16 -4.03
CA LEU A 201 -1.92 -0.89 -4.76
C LEU A 201 -2.97 -0.75 -5.86
N ARG A 202 -3.25 -1.82 -6.61
CA ARG A 202 -4.30 -1.83 -7.63
C ARG A 202 -5.67 -1.54 -7.03
N ARG A 203 -5.98 -2.10 -5.85
CA ARG A 203 -7.20 -1.73 -5.12
C ARG A 203 -7.26 -0.24 -4.84
N VAL A 204 -6.16 0.37 -4.36
CA VAL A 204 -6.10 1.82 -4.09
C VAL A 204 -6.35 2.63 -5.37
N GLU A 205 -5.68 2.27 -6.47
CA GLU A 205 -5.88 2.89 -7.79
C GLU A 205 -7.34 2.85 -8.24
N ASP A 206 -8.03 1.73 -7.97
CA ASP A 206 -9.41 1.48 -8.38
C ASP A 206 -10.43 2.15 -7.46
N SER A 207 -10.16 2.20 -6.15
CA SER A 207 -11.13 2.67 -5.17
C SER A 207 -11.09 4.18 -4.96
N VAL A 208 -9.89 4.77 -4.93
CA VAL A 208 -9.74 6.18 -4.54
C VAL A 208 -10.23 7.10 -5.66
N GLY A 209 -11.21 7.94 -5.33
CA GLY A 209 -11.85 8.86 -6.28
C GLY A 209 -12.97 8.23 -7.12
N SER A 210 -13.16 6.91 -7.08
CA SER A 210 -14.19 6.21 -7.87
C SER A 210 -15.61 6.72 -7.61
N GLN A 211 -15.91 7.08 -6.36
CA GLN A 211 -17.19 7.67 -5.94
C GLN A 211 -17.48 9.04 -6.58
N TYR A 212 -16.45 9.73 -7.07
CA TYR A 212 -16.57 11.01 -7.76
C TYR A 212 -16.39 10.86 -9.28
N GLY A 213 -16.21 9.65 -9.82
CA GLY A 213 -15.85 9.46 -11.22
C GLY A 213 -14.42 9.90 -11.58
N LEU A 214 -13.54 10.03 -10.58
CA LEU A 214 -12.14 10.37 -10.75
C LEU A 214 -11.28 9.10 -10.69
N ARG A 215 -10.30 8.99 -11.58
CA ARG A 215 -9.29 7.93 -11.52
C ARG A 215 -8.04 8.46 -10.84
N LEU A 216 -7.64 7.85 -9.72
CA LEU A 216 -6.49 8.29 -8.93
C LEU A 216 -5.24 8.56 -9.78
N ILE A 217 -4.84 7.60 -10.62
CA ILE A 217 -3.63 7.70 -11.46
C ILE A 217 -3.67 8.95 -12.38
N THR A 218 -4.86 9.36 -12.82
CA THR A 218 -5.03 10.52 -13.71
C THR A 218 -4.96 11.85 -12.93
N VAL A 219 -5.52 11.91 -11.73
CA VAL A 219 -5.61 13.16 -10.96
C VAL A 219 -4.51 13.34 -9.93
N ALA A 220 -3.76 12.29 -9.56
CA ALA A 220 -2.72 12.38 -8.54
C ALA A 220 -1.70 13.50 -8.77
N PRO A 221 -1.19 13.76 -10.00
CA PRO A 221 -0.31 14.90 -10.24
C PRO A 221 -0.97 16.26 -10.00
N HIS A 222 -2.26 16.37 -10.30
CA HIS A 222 -3.03 17.61 -10.11
C HIS A 222 -3.31 17.84 -8.62
N LEU A 223 -3.68 16.77 -7.90
CA LEU A 223 -3.83 16.79 -6.44
C LEU A 223 -2.52 17.13 -5.74
N ALA A 224 -1.38 16.62 -6.24
CA ALA A 224 -0.06 16.92 -5.68
C ALA A 224 0.26 18.42 -5.72
N VAL A 225 -0.18 19.11 -6.77
CA VAL A 225 0.02 20.56 -6.92
C VAL A 225 -1.06 21.37 -6.20
N SER A 226 -2.29 20.87 -6.10
CA SER A 226 -3.42 21.62 -5.51
C SER A 226 -3.59 21.45 -4.01
N ALA A 227 -3.10 20.36 -3.43
CA ALA A 227 -3.33 20.05 -2.01
C ALA A 227 -2.51 20.96 -1.09
N ALA A 228 -3.04 21.19 0.12
CA ALA A 228 -2.30 21.97 1.12
C ALA A 228 -0.98 21.28 1.52
N PRO A 229 0.10 22.03 1.79
CA PRO A 229 1.42 21.47 2.11
C PRO A 229 1.41 20.45 3.26
N SER A 230 0.61 20.70 4.30
CA SER A 230 0.48 19.78 5.45
C SER A 230 -0.19 18.44 5.13
N ARG A 231 -1.07 18.41 4.11
CA ARG A 231 -1.66 17.16 3.61
C ARG A 231 -0.70 16.43 2.69
N MET A 232 0.07 17.17 1.89
CA MET A 232 1.12 16.56 1.06
C MET A 232 2.18 15.87 1.91
N SER A 233 2.64 16.50 2.99
CA SER A 233 3.60 15.86 3.91
C SER A 233 3.06 14.56 4.52
N TYR A 234 1.75 14.49 4.83
CA TYR A 234 1.14 13.27 5.33
C TYR A 234 1.13 12.12 4.30
N ILE A 235 0.88 12.45 3.02
CA ILE A 235 0.96 11.48 1.91
C ILE A 235 2.41 11.03 1.70
N ASP A 236 3.35 11.97 1.72
CA ASP A 236 4.78 11.71 1.52
C ASP A 236 5.33 10.79 2.61
N ASP A 237 4.99 11.04 3.88
CA ASP A 237 5.40 10.19 5.00
C ASP A 237 4.84 8.76 4.86
N ALA A 238 3.56 8.62 4.47
CA ALA A 238 2.94 7.30 4.24
C ALA A 238 3.58 6.58 3.03
N ARG A 239 3.93 7.31 1.98
CA ARG A 239 4.64 6.76 0.81
C ARG A 239 6.05 6.33 1.18
N GLU A 240 6.78 7.13 1.95
CA GLU A 240 8.12 6.80 2.41
C GLU A 240 8.11 5.52 3.24
N GLN A 241 7.19 5.37 4.20
CA GLN A 241 7.09 4.18 5.03
C GLN A 241 6.89 2.90 4.19
N MET A 242 6.07 2.99 3.14
CA MET A 242 5.91 1.92 2.17
C MET A 242 7.22 1.64 1.41
N ASP A 243 7.90 2.67 0.93
CA ASP A 243 9.13 2.55 0.15
C ASP A 243 10.29 1.95 0.96
N VAL A 244 10.42 2.31 2.24
CA VAL A 244 11.37 1.67 3.17
C VAL A 244 11.08 0.16 3.28
N SER A 245 9.81 -0.21 3.46
CA SER A 245 9.40 -1.61 3.60
C SER A 245 9.68 -2.42 2.32
N ILE A 246 9.45 -1.82 1.15
CA ILE A 246 9.78 -2.39 -0.17
C ILE A 246 11.29 -2.63 -0.28
N ARG A 247 12.12 -1.65 0.10
CA ARG A 247 13.58 -1.76 0.05
C ARG A 247 14.12 -2.83 1.00
N LEU A 248 13.63 -2.87 2.24
CA LEU A 248 14.00 -3.91 3.21
C LEU A 248 13.64 -5.30 2.68
N SER A 249 12.47 -5.45 2.07
CA SER A 249 12.05 -6.71 1.45
C SER A 249 12.94 -7.11 0.28
N PHE A 250 13.26 -6.16 -0.60
CA PHE A 250 14.14 -6.38 -1.74
C PHE A 250 15.54 -6.82 -1.31
N PHE A 251 16.17 -6.10 -0.38
CA PHE A 251 17.49 -6.47 0.13
C PHE A 251 17.48 -7.77 0.93
N GLY A 252 16.41 -8.04 1.69
CA GLY A 252 16.22 -9.32 2.36
C GLY A 252 16.15 -10.49 1.37
N LEU A 253 15.40 -10.36 0.27
CA LEU A 253 15.35 -11.37 -0.80
C LEU A 253 16.70 -11.53 -1.49
N ALA A 254 17.40 -10.43 -1.77
CA ALA A 254 18.75 -10.47 -2.34
C ALA A 254 19.72 -11.20 -1.40
N ALA A 255 19.66 -10.91 -0.10
CA ALA A 255 20.46 -11.59 0.93
C ALA A 255 20.11 -13.08 1.00
N THR A 256 18.83 -13.47 0.91
CA THR A 256 18.43 -14.88 0.82
C THR A 256 19.06 -15.57 -0.37
N VAL A 257 18.98 -14.98 -1.57
CA VAL A 257 19.56 -15.58 -2.78
C VAL A 257 21.06 -15.72 -2.64
N ILE A 258 21.75 -14.67 -2.18
CA ILE A 258 23.21 -14.68 -1.98
C ILE A 258 23.59 -15.73 -0.94
N THR A 259 22.96 -15.75 0.25
CA THR A 259 23.24 -16.74 1.30
C THR A 259 22.96 -18.17 0.83
N THR A 260 21.88 -18.39 0.08
CA THR A 260 21.56 -19.71 -0.47
C THR A 260 22.67 -20.19 -1.41
N VAL A 261 23.11 -19.33 -2.34
CA VAL A 261 24.18 -19.67 -3.28
C VAL A 261 25.52 -19.86 -2.57
N TRP A 262 25.85 -18.98 -1.62
CA TRP A 262 27.10 -19.01 -0.86
C TRP A 262 27.26 -20.28 -0.03
N LEU A 263 26.15 -20.81 0.52
CA LEU A 263 26.11 -21.95 1.42
C LEU A 263 25.68 -23.28 0.76
N LEU A 264 25.65 -23.38 -0.58
CA LEU A 264 25.25 -24.62 -1.28
C LEU A 264 26.07 -25.85 -0.85
N GLY A 265 27.34 -25.66 -0.47
CA GLY A 265 28.23 -26.72 0.02
C GLY A 265 28.20 -26.95 1.54
N ALA A 266 27.50 -26.10 2.30
CA ALA A 266 27.57 -26.07 3.76
C ALA A 266 26.56 -27.01 4.47
N GLY A 267 25.85 -27.85 3.72
CA GLY A 267 24.89 -28.81 4.27
C GLY A 267 23.71 -28.14 4.99
N TRP A 268 23.48 -28.49 6.26
CA TRP A 268 22.37 -27.98 7.09
C TRP A 268 22.45 -26.48 7.36
N TRP A 269 23.64 -25.87 7.24
CA TRP A 269 23.82 -24.42 7.35
C TRP A 269 23.14 -23.64 6.22
N LEU A 270 22.73 -24.29 5.14
CA LEU A 270 21.86 -23.69 4.12
C LEU A 270 20.56 -23.15 4.72
N LEU A 271 20.08 -23.72 5.84
CA LEU A 271 18.91 -23.22 6.57
C LEU A 271 19.09 -21.79 7.10
N LEU A 272 20.32 -21.28 7.20
CA LEU A 272 20.58 -19.88 7.56
C LEU A 272 19.96 -18.91 6.55
N ALA A 273 19.78 -19.30 5.28
CA ALA A 273 19.07 -18.51 4.29
C ALA A 273 17.60 -18.22 4.65
N LEU A 274 17.02 -18.99 5.59
CA LEU A 274 15.67 -18.73 6.11
C LEU A 274 15.61 -17.46 6.97
N VAL A 275 16.72 -17.01 7.56
CA VAL A 275 16.77 -15.78 8.38
C VAL A 275 16.50 -14.53 7.52
N PRO A 276 17.29 -14.24 6.45
CA PRO A 276 17.01 -13.11 5.58
C PRO A 276 15.70 -13.31 4.81
N TYR A 277 15.26 -14.55 4.56
CA TYR A 277 13.97 -14.82 3.92
C TYR A 277 12.80 -14.44 4.84
N ALA A 278 12.86 -14.82 6.12
CA ALA A 278 11.86 -14.44 7.11
C ALA A 278 11.80 -12.92 7.28
N PHE A 279 12.97 -12.26 7.32
CA PHE A 279 13.06 -10.80 7.33
C PHE A 279 12.41 -10.18 6.08
N ALA A 280 12.74 -10.69 4.90
CA ALA A 280 12.18 -10.24 3.63
C ALA A 280 10.66 -10.43 3.56
N TYR A 281 10.17 -11.55 4.09
CA TYR A 281 8.76 -11.87 4.17
C TYR A 281 8.02 -10.93 5.12
N LEU A 282 8.54 -10.68 6.32
CA LEU A 282 7.92 -9.77 7.29
C LEU A 282 7.87 -8.34 6.75
N THR A 283 8.95 -7.84 6.17
CA THR A 283 9.03 -6.50 5.58
C THR A 283 8.16 -6.38 4.32
N TYR A 284 8.02 -7.44 3.52
CA TYR A 284 7.02 -7.50 2.44
C TYR A 284 5.60 -7.38 2.97
N ARG A 285 5.27 -8.07 4.07
CA ARG A 285 3.95 -7.95 4.71
C ARG A 285 3.73 -6.53 5.24
N GLY A 286 4.77 -5.90 5.77
CA GLY A 286 4.79 -4.48 6.14
C GLY A 286 4.50 -3.56 4.96
N ALA A 287 5.16 -3.78 3.81
CA ALA A 287 4.90 -3.01 2.59
C ALA A 287 3.45 -3.11 2.10
N VAL A 288 2.85 -4.31 2.17
CA VAL A 288 1.43 -4.52 1.83
C VAL A 288 0.50 -3.75 2.78
N ALA A 289 0.83 -3.68 4.06
CA ALA A 289 0.05 -2.91 5.04
C ALA A 289 0.20 -1.40 4.81
N ALA A 290 1.44 -0.92 4.63
CA ALA A 290 1.75 0.49 4.35
C ALA A 290 1.10 0.98 3.04
N ALA A 291 0.95 0.13 2.02
CA ALA A 291 0.18 0.46 0.82
C ALA A 291 -1.29 0.79 1.13
N GLY A 292 -1.87 0.15 2.15
CA GLY A 292 -3.21 0.49 2.64
C GLY A 292 -3.27 1.85 3.33
N GLU A 293 -2.27 2.18 4.16
CA GLU A 293 -2.17 3.47 4.85
C GLU A 293 -1.97 4.62 3.86
N TRP A 294 -1.07 4.46 2.89
CA TRP A 294 -0.90 5.39 1.78
C TRP A 294 -2.19 5.59 0.98
N GLY A 295 -2.93 4.51 0.71
CA GLY A 295 -4.23 4.59 0.05
C GLY A 295 -5.29 5.36 0.84
N ALA A 296 -5.31 5.21 2.17
CA ALA A 296 -6.19 5.96 3.05
C ALA A 296 -5.82 7.46 3.08
N ALA A 297 -4.53 7.79 3.14
CA ALA A 297 -4.03 9.16 3.05
C ALA A 297 -4.43 9.82 1.72
N MET A 298 -4.28 9.09 0.62
CA MET A 298 -4.69 9.55 -0.70
C MET A 298 -6.20 9.71 -0.84
N ALA A 299 -6.99 8.82 -0.24
CA ALA A 299 -8.45 8.95 -0.19
C ALA A 299 -8.87 10.22 0.55
N ALA A 300 -8.28 10.49 1.72
CA ALA A 300 -8.56 11.70 2.48
C ALA A 300 -8.18 12.97 1.69
N CYS A 301 -7.04 12.97 0.99
CA CYS A 301 -6.65 14.08 0.12
C CYS A 301 -7.64 14.27 -1.05
N MET A 302 -8.05 13.19 -1.70
CA MET A 302 -9.08 13.23 -2.75
C MET A 302 -10.38 13.85 -2.23
N ASP A 303 -10.84 13.41 -1.06
CA ASP A 303 -12.11 13.87 -0.48
C ASP A 303 -12.06 15.36 -0.12
N LEU A 304 -10.92 15.86 0.34
CA LEU A 304 -10.77 17.23 0.84
C LEU A 304 -10.28 18.25 -0.21
N ASP A 305 -9.39 17.84 -1.12
CA ASP A 305 -8.68 18.76 -2.02
C ASP A 305 -9.21 18.75 -3.46
N ARG A 306 -10.11 17.83 -3.84
CA ARG A 306 -10.65 17.78 -5.22
C ARG A 306 -11.33 19.06 -5.67
N PHE A 307 -11.99 19.79 -4.76
CA PHE A 307 -12.62 21.07 -5.11
C PHE A 307 -11.60 22.17 -5.34
N THR A 308 -10.51 22.20 -4.56
CA THR A 308 -9.37 23.08 -4.79
C THR A 308 -8.76 22.80 -6.16
N MET A 309 -8.61 21.52 -6.52
CA MET A 309 -8.17 21.12 -7.86
C MET A 309 -9.11 21.65 -8.95
N TYR A 310 -10.43 21.52 -8.80
CA TYR A 310 -11.39 22.07 -9.77
C TYR A 310 -11.27 23.59 -9.92
N ASP A 311 -11.12 24.31 -8.80
CA ASP A 311 -10.97 25.76 -8.80
C ASP A 311 -9.70 26.19 -9.55
N LEU A 312 -8.56 25.54 -9.31
CA LEU A 312 -7.30 25.83 -10.00
C LEU A 312 -7.35 25.52 -11.50
N MET A 313 -8.13 24.52 -11.90
CA MET A 313 -8.41 24.22 -13.31
C MET A 313 -9.51 25.10 -13.91
N ASN A 314 -10.04 26.06 -13.15
CA ASN A 314 -11.19 26.91 -13.51
C ASN A 314 -12.45 26.13 -13.89
N VAL A 315 -12.61 24.89 -13.46
CA VAL A 315 -13.81 24.10 -13.74
C VAL A 315 -14.95 24.56 -12.84
N GLU A 316 -16.18 24.62 -13.36
CA GLU A 316 -17.35 24.91 -12.54
C GLU A 316 -17.48 23.89 -11.39
N ARG A 317 -17.89 24.35 -10.20
CA ARG A 317 -18.12 23.43 -9.08
C ARG A 317 -19.44 22.68 -9.31
N PRO A 318 -19.46 21.35 -9.18
CA PRO A 318 -20.70 20.58 -9.27
C PRO A 318 -21.71 21.00 -8.21
N THR A 319 -23.01 20.90 -8.54
CA THR A 319 -24.11 21.22 -7.61
C THR A 319 -24.42 20.08 -6.64
N ASP A 320 -24.18 18.85 -7.07
CA ASP A 320 -24.46 17.61 -6.35
C ASP A 320 -23.54 16.49 -6.85
N THR A 321 -23.63 15.32 -6.23
CA THR A 321 -22.76 14.17 -6.53
C THR A 321 -23.00 13.57 -7.91
N ASP A 322 -24.22 13.63 -8.44
CA ASP A 322 -24.55 13.09 -9.76
C ASP A 322 -24.00 14.01 -10.86
N ALA A 323 -24.17 15.32 -10.69
CA ALA A 323 -23.55 16.34 -11.53
C ALA A 323 -22.02 16.26 -11.49
N GLU A 324 -21.44 15.98 -10.31
CA GLU A 324 -20.00 15.76 -10.15
C GLU A 324 -19.54 14.58 -11.01
N GLY A 325 -20.24 13.45 -10.96
CA GLY A 325 -19.92 12.28 -11.78
C GLY A 325 -19.96 12.56 -13.28
N VAL A 326 -20.99 13.25 -13.76
CA VAL A 326 -21.12 13.62 -15.19
C VAL A 326 -20.01 14.56 -15.64
N GLN A 327 -19.73 15.60 -14.85
CA GLN A 327 -18.65 16.55 -15.14
C GLN A 327 -17.28 15.86 -15.12
N ASN A 328 -17.05 14.98 -14.16
CA ASN A 328 -15.77 14.29 -14.01
C ASN A 328 -15.53 13.27 -15.11
N ALA A 329 -16.57 12.67 -15.70
CA ALA A 329 -16.42 11.86 -16.89
C ALA A 329 -15.85 12.67 -18.08
N ALA A 330 -16.28 13.93 -18.25
CA ALA A 330 -15.70 14.84 -19.24
C ALA A 330 -14.28 15.27 -18.84
N LEU A 331 -14.06 15.65 -17.57
CA LEU A 331 -12.74 16.03 -17.05
C LEU A 331 -11.71 14.91 -17.24
N MET A 332 -12.05 13.65 -16.98
CA MET A 332 -11.16 12.51 -17.18
C MET A 332 -10.72 12.34 -18.62
N ARG A 333 -11.61 12.61 -19.57
CA ARG A 333 -11.27 12.60 -21.01
C ARG A 333 -10.36 13.78 -21.36
N LEU A 334 -10.63 14.97 -20.82
CA LEU A 334 -9.79 16.15 -20.98
C LEU A 334 -8.35 15.89 -20.50
N LEU A 335 -8.19 15.36 -19.29
CA LEU A 335 -6.87 15.06 -18.70
C LEU A 335 -6.12 13.93 -19.44
N GLN A 336 -6.82 13.14 -20.26
CA GLN A 336 -6.22 12.15 -21.17
C GLN A 336 -5.84 12.74 -22.53
N GLY A 337 -5.97 14.06 -22.71
CA GLY A 337 -5.67 14.76 -23.97
C GLY A 337 -6.79 14.69 -25.01
N GLN A 338 -8.01 14.28 -24.64
CA GLN A 338 -9.15 14.27 -25.56
C GLN A 338 -9.85 15.64 -25.56
N HIS A 339 -10.30 16.07 -26.74
CA HIS A 339 -11.16 17.24 -26.84
C HIS A 339 -12.56 16.95 -26.30
N VAL A 340 -13.03 17.74 -25.33
CA VAL A 340 -14.36 17.65 -24.73
C VAL A 340 -14.90 19.04 -24.44
N PHE A 341 -16.23 19.15 -24.40
CA PHE A 341 -16.87 20.35 -23.88
C PHE A 341 -16.90 20.27 -22.35
N LEU A 342 -16.09 21.10 -21.69
CA LEU A 342 -16.10 21.29 -20.24
C LEU A 342 -16.38 22.76 -19.94
N ARG A 343 -17.31 23.04 -19.02
CA ARG A 343 -17.61 24.42 -18.63
C ARG A 343 -16.55 24.93 -17.67
N TYR A 344 -15.97 26.06 -18.04
CA TYR A 344 -15.07 26.81 -17.18
C TYR A 344 -15.79 27.98 -16.53
N ARG A 345 -15.45 28.26 -15.28
CA ARG A 345 -15.85 29.47 -14.57
C ARG A 345 -15.34 30.67 -15.37
N ARG A 346 -16.26 31.57 -15.71
CA ARG A 346 -15.89 32.92 -16.15
C ARG A 346 -15.82 33.78 -14.90
N GLU A 347 -14.68 34.43 -14.67
CA GLU A 347 -14.67 35.56 -13.76
C GLU A 347 -15.68 36.58 -14.29
N ALA A 348 -16.60 37.03 -13.43
CA ALA A 348 -17.52 38.08 -13.80
C ALA A 348 -16.68 39.29 -14.23
N ALA A 349 -16.90 39.78 -15.44
CA ALA A 349 -16.23 40.98 -15.92
C ALA A 349 -16.61 42.16 -15.01
N GLY A 350 -15.74 42.50 -14.05
CA GLY A 350 -15.83 43.74 -13.27
C GLY A 350 -15.65 43.58 -11.76
N GLU A 351 -14.40 43.53 -11.30
CA GLU A 351 -13.94 44.35 -10.17
C GLU A 351 -12.43 44.61 -10.35
N PRO A 352 -11.97 45.88 -10.41
CA PRO A 352 -10.56 46.18 -10.64
C PRO A 352 -9.70 45.76 -9.43
N GLY A 353 -8.74 44.87 -9.73
CA GLY A 353 -7.59 44.41 -8.94
C GLY A 353 -7.50 44.77 -7.45
N ARG A 354 -7.59 43.76 -6.59
CA ARG A 354 -6.84 43.79 -5.32
C ARG A 354 -5.39 43.39 -5.61
N PRO A 355 -4.39 44.19 -5.24
CA PRO A 355 -3.00 43.82 -5.41
C PRO A 355 -2.73 42.58 -4.54
N HIS A 356 -2.11 41.57 -5.15
CA HIS A 356 -1.54 40.47 -4.40
C HIS A 356 -0.40 41.01 -3.53
N ASP A 357 -0.62 41.06 -2.21
CA ASP A 357 0.47 41.19 -1.24
C ASP A 357 1.29 39.89 -1.30
N THR A 358 2.45 39.99 -1.93
CA THR A 358 3.56 39.06 -1.73
C THR A 358 4.23 39.41 -0.40
N ALA A 359 4.16 38.49 0.57
CA ALA A 359 5.07 38.43 1.71
C ALA A 359 5.47 36.97 1.95
#